data_AF-A0A520UTS6-F1
#
_entry.id   AF-A0A520UTS6-F1
#
_cell.length_a   1.000
_cell.length_b   1.000
_cell.length_c   1.000
_cell.angle_alpha   90.00
_cell.angle_beta   90.00
_cell.angle_gamma   90.00
#
_symmetry.space_group_name_H-M   'P 1'
#
loop_
_entity.id
_entity.type
_entity.pdbx_description
1 polymer ?
#
loop_
_entity_poly.entity_id
_entity_poly.type
_entity_poly.pdbx_seq_one_letter_code
_entity_poly.pdbx_strand_id
1 'polypeptide(L)'
;MVTEQWMVEEVRKVVPDAEVEASDLHGSGDHFHVRVVSASYDGVRPLQRQRPILNHFKPFIAQNIVHALDLKCMTPEQAGESGDTAFDPHGEEVEFFGVHIRRPDKE
;
A
#
# COMPACT_ATOMS: atom_id res chain seq x y z
N MET A 1 -14.63 11.59 -5.73
CA MET A 1 -14.11 10.21 -5.64
C MET A 1 -12.63 10.28 -5.90
N VAL A 2 -11.81 9.65 -5.08
CA VAL A 2 -10.37 9.59 -5.30
C VAL A 2 -10.11 8.68 -6.50
N THR A 3 -9.19 9.08 -7.38
CA THR A 3 -8.80 8.28 -8.54
C THR A 3 -7.39 7.74 -8.35
N GLU A 4 -7.04 6.68 -9.08
CA GLU A 4 -5.68 6.13 -9.13
C GLU A 4 -4.67 7.21 -9.55
N GLN A 5 -5.03 8.06 -10.52
CA GLN A 5 -4.19 9.16 -10.95
C GLN A 5 -3.92 10.17 -9.83
N TRP A 6 -4.95 10.55 -9.05
CA TRP A 6 -4.76 11.42 -7.90
C TRP A 6 -3.82 10.79 -6.86
N MET A 7 -3.95 9.47 -6.63
CA MET A 7 -3.09 8.74 -5.70
C MET A 7 -1.61 8.79 -6.15
N VAL A 8 -1.37 8.55 -7.44
CA VAL A 8 -0.02 8.65 -8.04
C VAL A 8 0.56 10.05 -7.85
N GLU A 9 -0.23 11.10 -8.10
CA GLU A 9 0.20 12.49 -7.94
C GLU A 9 0.55 12.83 -6.48
N GLU A 10 -0.26 12.40 -5.51
CA GLU A 10 0.01 12.63 -4.09
C GLU A 10 1.26 11.89 -3.60
N VAL A 11 1.48 10.64 -4.05
CA VAL A 11 2.69 9.88 -3.70
C VAL A 11 3.94 10.55 -4.29
N ARG A 12 3.87 11.04 -5.54
CA ARG A 12 4.99 11.73 -6.20
C ARG A 12 5.36 13.05 -5.52
N LYS A 13 4.47 13.68 -4.76
CA LYS A 13 4.84 14.85 -3.93
C LYS A 13 5.80 14.48 -2.80
N VAL A 14 5.76 13.23 -2.34
CA VAL A 14 6.63 12.71 -1.28
C VAL A 14 7.91 12.13 -1.87
N VAL A 15 7.80 11.39 -2.98
CA VAL A 15 8.93 10.70 -3.64
C VAL A 15 8.90 11.04 -5.14
N PRO A 16 9.48 12.18 -5.54
CA PRO A 16 9.31 12.72 -6.89
C PRO A 16 10.03 11.92 -7.98
N ASP A 17 11.08 11.18 -7.62
CA ASP A 17 11.86 10.32 -8.50
C ASP A 17 11.28 8.91 -8.66
N ALA A 18 10.19 8.58 -7.95
CA ALA A 18 9.61 7.26 -7.99
C ALA A 18 8.72 7.02 -9.23
N GLU A 19 8.82 5.81 -9.77
CA GLU A 19 7.77 5.22 -10.59
C GLU A 19 6.67 4.72 -9.65
N VAL A 20 5.43 5.16 -9.89
CA VAL A 20 4.30 4.89 -9.01
C VAL A 20 3.16 4.32 -9.83
N GLU A 21 2.66 3.18 -9.38
CA GLU A 21 1.47 2.54 -9.92
C GLU A 21 0.44 2.44 -8.79
N ALA A 22 -0.77 2.92 -9.03
CA ALA A 22 -1.88 2.81 -8.09
C ALA A 22 -2.97 1.96 -8.72
N SER A 23 -3.55 1.06 -7.93
CA SER A 23 -4.68 0.22 -8.30
C SER A 23 -5.78 0.37 -7.27
N ASP A 24 -6.98 0.70 -7.74
CA ASP A 24 -8.19 0.64 -6.92
C ASP A 24 -8.66 -0.81 -6.83
N LEU A 25 -8.62 -1.39 -5.63
CA LEU A 25 -8.90 -2.82 -5.42
C LEU A 25 -10.38 -3.15 -5.56
N HIS A 26 -11.26 -2.21 -5.22
CA HIS A 26 -12.72 -2.41 -5.19
C HIS A 26 -13.46 -1.59 -6.25
N GLY A 27 -12.79 -0.63 -6.90
CA GLY A 27 -13.43 0.30 -7.84
C GLY A 27 -14.32 1.34 -7.17
N SER A 28 -14.33 1.40 -5.83
CA SER A 28 -15.09 2.36 -5.01
C SER A 28 -14.31 3.62 -4.66
N GLY A 29 -13.01 3.67 -4.97
CA GLY A 29 -12.14 4.79 -4.70
C GLY A 29 -11.80 4.97 -3.23
N ASP A 30 -11.75 3.88 -2.45
CA ASP A 30 -11.53 3.89 -1.01
C ASP A 30 -10.40 2.97 -0.52
N HIS A 31 -10.17 1.83 -1.20
CA HIS A 31 -9.08 0.88 -0.96
C HIS A 31 -8.09 0.86 -2.11
N PHE A 32 -6.87 1.32 -1.84
CA PHE A 32 -5.83 1.41 -2.87
C PHE A 32 -4.62 0.54 -2.54
N HIS A 33 -4.15 -0.20 -3.53
CA HIS A 33 -2.80 -0.74 -3.55
C HIS A 33 -1.90 0.19 -4.35
N VAL A 34 -0.74 0.54 -3.79
CA VAL A 34 0.21 1.45 -4.44
C VAL A 34 1.61 0.85 -4.42
N ARG A 35 2.15 0.64 -5.62
CA ARG A 35 3.54 0.24 -5.87
C ARG A 35 4.36 1.50 -6.08
N VAL A 36 5.43 1.64 -5.31
CA VAL A 36 6.36 2.78 -5.36
C VAL A 36 7.76 2.24 -5.58
N VAL A 37 8.29 2.48 -6.77
CA VAL A 37 9.60 1.98 -7.19
C VAL A 37 10.56 3.16 -7.29
N SER A 38 11.62 3.14 -6.48
CA SER A 38 12.67 4.17 -6.53
C SER A 38 14.03 3.56 -6.17
N ALA A 39 15.08 4.01 -6.87
CA ALA A 39 16.46 3.65 -6.55
C ALA A 39 16.89 4.18 -5.17
N SER A 40 16.26 5.27 -4.69
CA SER A 40 16.51 5.89 -3.39
C SER A 40 16.18 4.99 -2.19
N TYR A 41 15.51 3.87 -2.43
CA TYR A 41 15.17 2.88 -1.41
C TYR A 41 16.26 1.84 -1.16
N ASP A 42 17.33 1.81 -1.94
CA ASP A 42 18.43 0.87 -1.74
C ASP A 42 19.06 1.02 -0.34
N GLY A 43 19.28 -0.09 0.35
CA GLY A 43 19.76 -0.11 1.75
C GLY A 43 18.81 0.46 2.82
N VAL A 44 17.65 1.03 2.44
CA VAL A 44 16.67 1.59 3.39
C VAL A 44 15.71 0.51 3.89
N ARG A 45 15.39 0.49 5.19
CA ARG A 45 14.46 -0.51 5.77
C ARG A 45 13.02 -0.29 5.27
N PRO A 46 12.21 -1.34 5.04
CA PRO A 46 10.86 -1.22 4.49
C PRO A 46 9.97 -0.18 5.19
N LEU A 47 9.90 -0.20 6.52
CA LEU A 47 9.10 0.77 7.28
C LEU A 47 9.58 2.21 7.08
N GLN A 48 10.89 2.44 6.92
CA GLN A 48 11.44 3.78 6.68
C GLN A 48 11.08 4.30 5.29
N ARG A 49 10.92 3.42 4.29
CA ARG A 49 10.46 3.76 2.94
C ARG A 49 9.00 4.21 2.95
N GLN A 50 8.14 3.46 3.66
CA GLN A 50 6.69 3.70 3.70
C GLN A 50 6.31 4.90 4.59
N ARG A 51 7.03 5.14 5.69
CA ARG A 51 6.64 6.12 6.73
C ARG A 51 6.43 7.55 6.21
N PRO A 52 7.28 8.12 5.33
CA PRO A 52 7.04 9.44 4.75
C PRO A 52 5.71 9.52 3.98
N ILE A 53 5.41 8.48 3.19
CA ILE A 53 4.18 8.39 2.39
C ILE A 53 2.97 8.27 3.33
N LEU A 54 3.02 7.35 4.30
CA LEU A 54 1.95 7.20 5.30
C LEU A 54 1.68 8.49 6.08
N ASN A 55 2.72 9.25 6.43
CA ASN A 55 2.58 10.53 7.10
C ASN A 55 1.88 11.58 6.22
N HIS A 56 2.21 11.61 4.93
CA HIS A 56 1.54 12.47 3.94
C HIS A 56 0.06 12.12 3.78
N PHE A 57 -0.27 10.83 3.79
CA PHE A 57 -1.65 10.36 3.63
C PHE A 57 -2.52 10.43 4.89
N LYS A 58 -1.90 10.47 6.07
CA LYS A 58 -2.60 10.57 7.36
C LYS A 58 -3.72 11.63 7.44
N PRO A 59 -3.54 12.90 7.00
CA PRO A 59 -4.63 13.88 7.00
C PRO A 59 -5.79 13.51 6.07
N PHE A 60 -5.53 12.89 4.91
CA PHE A 60 -6.59 12.47 3.98
C PHE A 60 -7.37 11.29 4.54
N ILE A 61 -6.69 10.37 5.24
CA ILE A 61 -7.34 9.26 5.97
C ILE A 61 -8.21 9.80 7.10
N ALA A 62 -7.69 10.75 7.89
CA ALA A 62 -8.46 11.37 8.98
C ALA A 62 -9.71 12.12 8.51
N GLN A 63 -9.69 12.63 7.27
CA GLN A 63 -10.83 13.31 6.62
C GLN A 63 -11.76 12.33 5.88
N ASN A 64 -11.49 11.02 5.96
CA ASN A 64 -12.23 9.98 5.25
C ASN A 64 -12.24 10.16 3.71
N ILE A 65 -11.17 10.78 3.18
CA ILE A 65 -10.97 10.95 1.73
C ILE A 65 -10.39 9.66 1.14
N VAL A 66 -9.51 8.98 1.87
CA VAL A 66 -8.95 7.65 1.56
C VAL A 66 -9.22 6.75 2.76
N HIS A 67 -9.79 5.56 2.57
CA HIS A 67 -10.15 4.68 3.70
C HIS A 67 -8.99 3.77 4.10
N ALA A 68 -8.34 3.14 3.12
CA ALA A 68 -7.17 2.28 3.34
C ALA A 68 -6.15 2.43 2.20
N LEU A 69 -4.87 2.27 2.56
CA LEU A 69 -3.74 2.37 1.64
C LEU A 69 -2.74 1.25 1.93
N ASP A 70 -2.61 0.31 1.00
CA ASP A 70 -1.54 -0.68 1.00
C ASP A 70 -0.36 -0.16 0.18
N LEU A 71 0.84 -0.14 0.77
CA LEU A 71 2.03 0.44 0.16
C LEU A 71 3.11 -0.60 -0.04
N LYS A 72 3.56 -0.76 -1.29
CA LYS A 72 4.72 -1.57 -1.62
C LYS A 72 5.86 -0.70 -2.13
N CYS A 73 6.85 -0.46 -1.27
CA CYS A 73 8.01 0.39 -1.60
C CYS A 73 9.27 -0.45 -1.90
N MET A 74 9.72 -0.44 -3.15
CA MET A 74 10.72 -1.36 -3.68
C MET A 74 11.81 -0.64 -4.48
N THR A 75 13.00 -1.24 -4.56
CA THR A 75 13.99 -0.82 -5.56
C THR A 75 13.58 -1.35 -6.95
N PRO A 76 14.13 -0.80 -8.05
CA PRO A 76 13.86 -1.32 -9.40
C PRO A 76 14.19 -2.81 -9.55
N GLU A 77 15.27 -3.28 -8.92
CA GLU A 77 15.65 -4.70 -8.90
C GLU A 77 14.58 -5.56 -8.20
N GLN A 78 14.17 -5.14 -7.00
CA GLN A 78 13.10 -5.81 -6.25
C GLN A 78 11.77 -5.82 -7.00
N ALA A 79 11.46 -4.74 -7.72
CA ALA A 79 10.25 -4.65 -8.54
C ALA A 79 10.30 -5.56 -9.78
N GLY A 80 11.48 -5.79 -10.35
CA GLY A 80 11.66 -6.74 -11.45
C GLY A 80 11.51 -8.19 -11.03
N GLU A 81 11.84 -8.53 -9.79
CA GLU A 81 11.66 -9.87 -9.22
C GLU A 81 10.26 -10.08 -8.61
N SER A 82 9.62 -9.00 -8.17
CA SER A 82 8.28 -9.04 -7.58
C SER A 82 7.24 -8.97 -8.70
N GLY A 83 6.46 -10.05 -8.88
CA GLY A 83 5.31 -10.07 -9.79
C GLY A 83 4.16 -9.18 -9.31
N ASP A 84 2.92 -9.69 -9.38
CA ASP A 84 1.78 -8.99 -8.80
C ASP A 84 1.91 -8.90 -7.27
N THR A 85 1.83 -7.67 -6.74
CA THR A 85 1.97 -7.39 -5.30
C THR A 85 0.67 -6.90 -4.68
N ALA A 86 -0.41 -6.81 -5.44
CA ALA A 86 -1.70 -6.41 -4.92
C ALA A 86 -2.12 -7.38 -3.80
N PHE A 87 -2.39 -6.82 -2.62
CA PHE A 87 -2.90 -7.56 -1.48
C PHE A 87 -4.09 -6.82 -0.89
N ASP A 88 -5.22 -7.51 -0.82
CA ASP A 88 -6.46 -6.98 -0.30
C ASP A 88 -6.90 -7.80 0.93
N PRO A 89 -6.71 -7.29 2.15
CA PRO A 89 -7.18 -7.97 3.36
C PRO A 89 -8.69 -7.85 3.59
N HIS A 90 -9.40 -7.06 2.79
CA HIS A 90 -10.83 -6.74 2.96
C HIS A 90 -11.71 -7.12 1.76
N GLY A 91 -11.13 -7.62 0.68
CA GLY A 91 -11.85 -8.13 -0.48
C GLY A 91 -12.82 -9.26 -0.11
N GLU A 92 -14.00 -9.25 -0.73
CA GLU A 92 -14.96 -10.36 -0.63
C GLU A 92 -14.29 -11.65 -1.10
N GLU A 93 -14.22 -12.64 -0.19
CA GLU A 93 -13.79 -14.03 -0.43
C GLU A 93 -12.29 -14.35 -0.55
N VAL A 94 -11.46 -13.96 0.42
CA VAL A 94 -10.29 -14.77 0.77
C VAL A 94 -10.65 -15.81 1.83
N GLU A 95 -10.62 -17.09 1.45
CA GLU A 95 -10.47 -18.19 2.42
C GLU A 95 -9.26 -17.87 3.30
N PHE A 96 -9.55 -17.61 4.57
CA PHE A 96 -8.66 -17.07 5.59
C PHE A 96 -7.23 -17.68 5.56
N PHE A 97 -6.22 -16.94 5.06
CA PHE A 97 -4.80 -17.31 5.10
C PHE A 97 -4.11 -16.92 6.43
N GLY A 98 -4.80 -17.07 7.56
CA GLY A 98 -4.27 -16.74 8.89
C GLY A 98 -3.85 -17.97 9.71
N VAL A 99 -2.80 -17.83 10.53
CA VAL A 99 -2.47 -18.85 11.55
C VAL A 99 -3.56 -18.84 12.63
N HIS A 100 -4.38 -19.90 12.68
CA HIS A 100 -5.29 -20.13 13.80
C HIS A 100 -4.50 -20.43 15.09
N ILE A 101 -4.21 -19.41 15.89
CA ILE A 101 -3.86 -19.62 17.30
C ILE A 101 -5.18 -19.92 18.03
N ARG A 102 -5.61 -21.18 18.02
CA ARG A 102 -6.68 -21.65 18.90
C ARG A 102 -6.21 -21.43 20.34
N ARG A 103 -6.79 -20.46 21.05
CA ARG A 103 -6.68 -20.43 22.52
C ARG A 103 -7.33 -21.72 23.02
N PRO A 104 -6.63 -22.57 23.78
CA PRO A 104 -7.31 -23.69 24.43
C PRO A 104 -8.34 -23.09 25.39
N ASP A 105 -9.58 -23.51 25.23
CA ASP A 105 -10.66 -23.23 26.16
C ASP A 105 -10.20 -23.68 27.55
N LYS A 106 -10.14 -22.76 28.50
CA LYS A 106 -9.94 -23.11 29.90
C LYS A 106 -11.33 -23.40 30.46
N GLU A 107 -11.59 -24.68 30.65
CA GLU A 107 -12.71 -25.27 31.37
C GLU A 107 -12.86 -24.71 32.80
#